data_AF-C7JDP8-F1
#
_entry.id   AF-C7JDP8-F1
#
_cell.length_a   1.000
_cell.length_b   1.000
_cell.length_c   1.000
_cell.angle_alpha   90.00
_cell.angle_beta   90.00
_cell.angle_gamma   90.00
#
_symmetry.space_group_name_H-M   'P 1'
#
loop_
_entity.id
_entity.type
_entity.pdbx_description
1 polymer ?
#
loop_
_entity_poly.entity_id
_entity_poly.type
_entity_poly.pdbx_seq_one_letter_code
_entity_poly.pdbx_strand_id
1 'polypeptide(L)'
;MKQADISGQFTTPIAASATAANCADIPAAQTTAGDGSASMALGFPPETFTERAAGGVPPRGADMNGFLKTLSAAIQVLQTGYVGPFDASFAAAIGGYPAGAVVAGSVGGTFWVSGQDNNLSTPGAQGAAWTNLFNGLLTSAQAAQSFFPLTGGKISNGYYDSTGTWGGSGSNGAPQAGDIPWGPQFISRLGYSATMKALFCLRDAFEQYAFASVQLTDAAGGWHEWQFRQDGSIHMPDGAVVATQGWANGVFQPAGSYVGLGTYQADFATQDGRVINLPYGQRIQSFSVSIQDGESITFPQAFAGVPTSVQLQCMQYEQRMTLAMPEQAPTATGIGAVGVRYVVDDHDGAVSTPITVWVTAIGPR
;
A
#
# COMPACT_ATOMS: atom_id res chain seq x y z
N MET A 1 -8.20 46.41 -25.47
CA MET A 1 -8.39 47.20 -24.23
C MET A 1 -7.79 46.42 -23.07
N LYS A 2 -6.95 47.06 -22.26
CA LYS A 2 -6.39 46.56 -21.00
C LYS A 2 -7.32 46.97 -19.85
N GLN A 3 -7.24 46.29 -18.70
CA GLN A 3 -7.99 46.68 -17.50
C GLN A 3 -7.70 48.13 -17.06
N ALA A 4 -6.48 48.61 -17.31
CA ALA A 4 -6.08 49.99 -17.05
C ALA A 4 -6.68 51.02 -18.04
N ASP A 5 -7.31 50.58 -19.14
CA ASP A 5 -7.93 51.46 -20.13
C ASP A 5 -9.37 51.86 -19.73
N ILE A 6 -9.89 51.37 -18.59
CA ILE A 6 -11.19 51.78 -18.03
C ILE A 6 -11.06 53.25 -17.57
N SER A 7 -11.45 54.17 -18.44
CA SER A 7 -11.63 55.59 -18.17
C SER A 7 -13.08 55.97 -18.53
N GLY A 8 -13.72 56.81 -17.71
CA GLY A 8 -15.12 57.22 -17.93
C GLY A 8 -16.20 56.37 -17.23
N GLN A 9 -15.90 55.83 -16.04
CA GLN A 9 -16.93 55.19 -15.20
C GLN A 9 -17.99 56.22 -14.77
N PHE A 10 -19.27 55.83 -14.81
CA PHE A 10 -20.34 56.63 -14.25
C PHE A 10 -20.30 56.47 -12.72
N THR A 11 -19.59 57.36 -12.04
CA THR A 11 -19.60 57.44 -10.57
C THR A 11 -20.90 58.05 -10.05
N THR A 12 -21.53 58.90 -10.85
CA THR A 12 -22.84 59.50 -10.60
C THR A 12 -23.69 59.41 -11.87
N PRO A 13 -24.95 58.96 -11.80
CA PRO A 13 -25.86 59.01 -12.95
C PRO A 13 -26.00 60.44 -13.49
N ILE A 14 -26.16 60.56 -14.81
CA ILE A 14 -26.46 61.85 -15.43
C ILE A 14 -27.76 62.39 -14.85
N ALA A 15 -27.82 63.69 -14.59
CA ALA A 15 -28.98 64.37 -13.99
C ALA A 15 -29.38 63.84 -12.58
N ALA A 16 -28.46 63.20 -11.84
CA ALA A 16 -28.74 62.71 -10.48
C ALA A 16 -29.24 63.79 -9.52
N SER A 17 -28.75 65.04 -9.66
CA SER A 17 -29.16 66.19 -8.84
C SER A 17 -30.17 67.11 -9.53
N ALA A 18 -30.71 66.72 -10.69
CA ALA A 18 -31.74 67.50 -11.37
C ALA A 18 -33.07 67.44 -10.61
N THR A 19 -33.79 68.56 -10.56
CA THR A 19 -35.15 68.61 -10.03
C THR A 19 -36.12 67.88 -10.97
N ALA A 20 -37.30 67.47 -10.45
CA ALA A 20 -38.34 66.82 -11.26
C ALA A 20 -38.81 67.66 -12.47
N ALA A 21 -38.67 69.00 -12.40
CA ALA A 21 -38.97 69.88 -13.53
C ALA A 21 -37.95 69.75 -14.69
N ASN A 22 -36.73 69.32 -14.39
CA ASN A 22 -35.59 69.26 -15.32
C ASN A 22 -35.16 67.83 -15.65
N CYS A 23 -35.84 66.81 -15.11
CA CYS A 23 -35.62 65.40 -15.39
C CYS A 23 -36.95 64.67 -15.22
N ALA A 24 -37.52 64.24 -16.34
CA ALA A 24 -38.81 63.54 -16.36
C ALA A 24 -38.60 62.04 -16.16
N ASP A 25 -39.57 61.40 -15.49
CA ASP A 25 -39.70 59.94 -15.53
C ASP A 25 -40.32 59.56 -16.88
N ILE A 26 -39.65 58.68 -17.64
CA ILE A 26 -40.08 58.32 -18.98
C ILE A 26 -41.11 57.18 -18.91
N PRO A 27 -42.38 57.41 -19.28
CA PRO A 27 -43.40 56.37 -19.24
C PRO A 27 -43.23 55.34 -20.37
N ALA A 28 -43.83 54.16 -20.21
CA ALA A 28 -43.79 53.12 -21.24
C ALA A 28 -44.41 53.59 -22.57
N ALA A 29 -45.54 54.30 -22.49
CA ALA A 29 -46.24 54.90 -23.62
C ALA A 29 -46.48 56.39 -23.36
N GLN A 30 -46.62 57.18 -24.42
CA GLN A 30 -46.90 58.61 -24.32
C GLN A 30 -48.28 58.84 -23.69
N THR A 31 -48.33 59.65 -22.63
CA THR A 31 -49.56 59.89 -21.87
C THR A 31 -50.55 60.78 -22.63
N THR A 32 -50.04 61.78 -23.36
CA THR A 32 -50.85 62.73 -24.13
C THR A 32 -50.25 62.90 -25.51
N ALA A 33 -50.96 62.52 -26.57
CA ALA A 33 -50.47 62.69 -27.93
C ALA A 33 -50.34 64.18 -28.30
N GLY A 34 -49.25 64.56 -28.96
CA GLY A 34 -49.05 65.92 -29.49
C GLY A 34 -48.48 66.94 -28.49
N ASP A 35 -48.22 66.55 -27.24
CA ASP A 35 -47.60 67.42 -26.24
C ASP A 35 -46.06 67.38 -26.27
N GLY A 36 -45.49 66.56 -27.16
CA GLY A 36 -44.04 66.39 -27.31
C GLY A 36 -43.36 65.63 -26.18
N SER A 37 -44.11 64.98 -25.28
CA SER A 37 -43.55 64.16 -24.20
C SER A 37 -42.99 62.84 -24.72
N ALA A 38 -41.77 62.52 -24.30
CA ALA A 38 -41.14 61.26 -24.65
C ALA A 38 -41.75 60.05 -23.93
N SER A 39 -41.57 58.87 -24.53
CA SER A 39 -41.91 57.58 -23.92
C SER A 39 -40.93 56.49 -24.33
N MET A 40 -40.92 55.36 -23.63
CA MET A 40 -40.07 54.22 -24.00
C MET A 40 -40.47 53.63 -25.37
N ALA A 41 -41.76 53.66 -25.71
CA ALA A 41 -42.25 53.13 -26.99
C ALA A 41 -41.89 54.00 -28.20
N LEU A 42 -41.92 55.34 -28.04
CA LEU A 42 -41.71 56.27 -29.15
C LEU A 42 -40.33 56.95 -29.13
N GLY A 43 -39.59 56.87 -28.03
CA GLY A 43 -38.47 57.78 -27.79
C GLY A 43 -38.98 59.21 -27.75
N PHE A 44 -38.39 60.08 -28.56
CA PHE A 44 -38.98 61.39 -28.87
C PHE A 44 -40.12 61.21 -29.89
N PRO A 45 -41.34 61.70 -29.64
CA PRO A 45 -42.48 61.41 -30.50
C PRO A 45 -42.45 62.22 -31.82
N PRO A 46 -43.19 61.83 -32.87
CA PRO A 46 -43.08 62.42 -34.22
C PRO A 46 -43.28 63.95 -34.29
N GLU A 47 -44.12 64.51 -33.42
CA GLU A 47 -44.32 65.95 -33.31
C GLU A 47 -43.04 66.72 -32.96
N THR A 48 -42.04 66.05 -32.39
CA THR A 48 -40.72 66.63 -32.08
C THR A 48 -39.75 66.68 -33.24
N PHE A 49 -40.06 65.98 -34.32
CA PHE A 49 -39.32 66.02 -35.58
C PHE A 49 -40.00 66.91 -36.64
N THR A 50 -41.14 67.52 -36.30
CA THR A 50 -41.84 68.46 -37.17
C THR A 50 -41.36 69.89 -36.90
N GLU A 51 -41.20 70.69 -37.96
CA GLU A 51 -40.82 72.10 -37.78
C GLU A 51 -41.84 72.84 -36.92
N ARG A 52 -41.35 73.75 -36.06
CA ARG A 52 -42.23 74.57 -35.22
C ARG A 52 -43.23 75.39 -36.05
N ALA A 53 -42.81 75.86 -37.23
CA ALA A 53 -43.68 76.59 -38.16
C ALA A 53 -44.82 75.72 -38.73
N ALA A 54 -44.65 74.40 -38.74
CA ALA A 54 -45.64 73.42 -39.17
C ALA A 54 -46.42 72.79 -38.00
N GLY A 55 -46.34 73.37 -36.80
CA GLY A 55 -47.04 72.90 -35.60
C GLY A 55 -46.29 71.88 -34.74
N GLY A 56 -45.00 71.66 -34.99
CA GLY A 56 -44.17 70.77 -34.17
C GLY A 56 -43.85 71.32 -32.76
N VAL A 57 -43.56 70.40 -31.84
CA VAL A 57 -43.23 70.70 -30.44
C VAL A 57 -41.78 70.29 -30.18
N PRO A 58 -40.87 71.17 -29.73
CA PRO A 58 -39.46 70.80 -29.54
C PRO A 58 -39.30 69.65 -28.54
N PRO A 59 -38.26 68.80 -28.68
CA PRO A 59 -37.88 67.84 -27.65
C PRO A 59 -37.65 68.53 -26.30
N ARG A 60 -38.19 67.95 -25.23
CA ARG A 60 -38.04 68.50 -23.88
C ARG A 60 -36.69 68.08 -23.30
N GLY A 61 -35.92 69.05 -22.80
CA GLY A 61 -34.64 68.77 -22.12
C GLY A 61 -34.80 67.87 -20.88
N ALA A 62 -35.96 67.94 -20.20
CA ALA A 62 -36.30 67.05 -19.10
C ALA A 62 -36.40 65.58 -19.52
N ASP A 63 -36.92 65.31 -20.72
CA ASP A 63 -37.07 63.96 -21.25
C ASP A 63 -35.71 63.38 -21.65
N MET A 64 -34.85 64.20 -22.27
CA MET A 64 -33.45 63.82 -22.56
C MET A 64 -32.70 63.46 -21.27
N ASN A 65 -32.83 64.30 -20.23
CA ASN A 65 -32.24 64.01 -18.93
C ASN A 65 -32.81 62.72 -18.30
N GLY A 66 -34.11 62.44 -18.48
CA GLY A 66 -34.75 61.20 -18.04
C GLY A 66 -34.15 59.94 -18.69
N PHE A 67 -33.99 59.95 -20.02
CA PHE A 67 -33.33 58.85 -20.74
C PHE A 67 -31.86 58.69 -20.32
N LEU A 68 -31.11 59.78 -20.27
CA LEU A 68 -29.69 59.75 -19.90
C LEU A 68 -29.50 59.26 -18.46
N LYS A 69 -30.37 59.66 -17.53
CA LYS A 69 -30.36 59.18 -16.14
C LYS A 69 -30.62 57.67 -16.08
N THR A 70 -31.63 57.18 -16.80
CA THR A 70 -31.98 55.75 -16.85
C THR A 70 -30.84 54.92 -17.43
N LEU A 71 -30.27 55.34 -18.57
CA LEU A 71 -29.18 54.64 -19.24
C LEU A 71 -27.89 54.66 -18.40
N SER A 72 -27.50 55.82 -17.86
CA SER A 72 -26.29 55.92 -17.03
C SER A 72 -26.40 55.13 -15.73
N ALA A 73 -27.59 55.03 -15.13
CA ALA A 73 -27.84 54.14 -13.98
C ALA A 73 -27.68 52.66 -14.36
N ALA A 74 -28.24 52.22 -15.49
CA ALA A 74 -28.07 50.83 -15.96
C ALA A 74 -26.60 50.51 -16.28
N ILE A 75 -25.88 51.43 -16.92
CA ILE A 75 -24.44 51.28 -17.21
C ILE A 75 -23.63 51.21 -15.91
N GLN A 76 -23.97 52.01 -14.90
CA GLN A 76 -23.28 51.97 -13.60
C GLN A 76 -23.35 50.57 -12.98
N VAL A 77 -24.52 49.91 -13.03
CA VAL A 77 -24.68 48.52 -12.57
C VAL A 77 -23.77 47.57 -13.35
N LEU A 78 -23.75 47.66 -14.68
CA LEU A 78 -22.89 46.82 -15.53
C LEU A 78 -21.39 47.04 -15.24
N GLN A 79 -20.98 48.28 -14.97
CA GLN A 79 -19.59 48.64 -14.66
C GLN A 79 -19.07 48.00 -13.36
N THR A 80 -19.95 47.58 -12.45
CA THR A 80 -19.56 46.84 -11.23
C THR A 80 -19.28 45.35 -11.48
N GLY A 81 -19.52 44.86 -12.70
CA GLY A 81 -19.48 43.42 -12.98
C GLY A 81 -20.68 42.67 -12.40
N TYR A 82 -21.79 43.36 -12.14
CA TYR A 82 -23.00 42.77 -11.59
C TYR A 82 -23.58 41.72 -12.54
N VAL A 83 -23.70 40.49 -12.04
CA VAL A 83 -24.42 39.41 -12.70
C VAL A 83 -25.73 39.21 -11.95
N GLY A 84 -26.83 39.64 -12.58
CA GLY A 84 -28.17 39.58 -11.97
C GLY A 84 -28.70 38.15 -11.86
N PRO A 85 -29.61 37.89 -10.90
CA PRO A 85 -30.31 36.61 -10.84
C PRO A 85 -31.22 36.43 -12.07
N PHE A 86 -31.59 35.18 -12.36
CA PHE A 86 -32.64 34.91 -13.35
C PHE A 86 -33.95 35.57 -12.91
N ASP A 87 -34.53 36.38 -13.81
CA ASP A 87 -35.84 37.00 -13.64
C ASP A 87 -36.79 36.49 -14.73
N ALA A 88 -37.81 35.74 -14.33
CA ALA A 88 -38.80 35.18 -15.24
C ALA A 88 -39.64 36.24 -15.95
N SER A 89 -39.94 37.36 -15.28
CA SER A 89 -40.71 38.46 -15.86
C SER A 89 -39.88 39.19 -16.90
N PHE A 90 -38.60 39.43 -16.59
CA PHE A 90 -37.66 40.00 -17.54
C PHE A 90 -37.46 39.08 -18.76
N ALA A 91 -37.22 37.79 -18.53
CA ALA A 91 -37.10 36.79 -19.60
C ALA A 91 -38.32 36.83 -20.53
N ALA A 92 -39.53 36.82 -19.96
CA ALA A 92 -40.76 36.92 -20.75
C ALA A 92 -40.84 38.23 -21.56
N ALA A 93 -40.44 39.36 -20.96
CA ALA A 93 -40.47 40.67 -21.61
C ALA A 93 -39.50 40.80 -22.79
N ILE A 94 -38.34 40.13 -22.73
CA ILE A 94 -37.31 40.20 -23.78
C ILE A 94 -37.34 39.02 -24.77
N GLY A 95 -38.28 38.07 -24.61
CA GLY A 95 -38.35 36.86 -25.45
C GLY A 95 -37.41 35.73 -25.01
N GLY A 96 -36.82 35.83 -23.83
CA GLY A 96 -35.94 34.85 -23.20
C GLY A 96 -34.47 35.27 -23.21
N TYR A 97 -33.67 34.64 -22.36
CA TYR A 97 -32.22 34.89 -22.33
C TYR A 97 -31.56 34.25 -23.57
N PRO A 98 -30.64 34.95 -24.26
CA PRO A 98 -29.92 34.38 -25.40
C PRO A 98 -28.92 33.29 -24.96
N ALA A 99 -28.45 32.47 -25.91
CA ALA A 99 -27.40 31.50 -25.64
C ALA A 99 -26.12 32.22 -25.15
N GLY A 100 -25.46 31.65 -24.14
CA GLY A 100 -24.28 32.25 -23.51
C GLY A 100 -24.57 33.34 -22.48
N ALA A 101 -25.83 33.75 -22.28
CA ALA A 101 -26.19 34.65 -21.19
C ALA A 101 -25.83 34.03 -19.82
N VAL A 102 -25.28 34.83 -18.92
CA VAL A 102 -24.91 34.40 -17.57
C VAL A 102 -25.85 35.05 -16.55
N VAL A 103 -26.43 34.22 -15.68
CA VAL A 103 -27.28 34.67 -14.57
C VAL A 103 -26.79 34.07 -13.25
N ALA A 104 -26.96 34.79 -12.16
CA ALA A 104 -26.75 34.26 -10.82
C ALA A 104 -27.90 33.29 -10.46
N GLY A 105 -27.57 32.20 -9.77
CA GLY A 105 -28.57 31.30 -9.22
C GLY A 105 -29.16 31.80 -7.90
N SER A 106 -30.17 31.09 -7.38
CA SER A 106 -30.81 31.39 -6.09
C SER A 106 -29.90 31.09 -4.89
N VAL A 107 -28.88 30.26 -5.07
CA VAL A 107 -27.86 29.94 -4.06
C VAL A 107 -26.62 30.79 -4.32
N GLY A 108 -26.14 31.50 -3.29
CA GLY A 108 -24.95 32.32 -3.39
C GLY A 108 -23.74 31.55 -3.94
N GLY A 109 -23.03 32.12 -4.91
CA GLY A 109 -21.87 31.51 -5.57
C GLY A 109 -22.22 30.58 -6.75
N THR A 110 -23.50 30.38 -7.07
CA THR A 110 -23.91 29.65 -8.28
C THR A 110 -24.14 30.61 -9.44
N PHE A 111 -23.58 30.28 -10.60
CA PHE A 111 -23.79 31.01 -11.85
C PHE A 111 -24.15 30.01 -12.95
N TRP A 112 -25.07 30.42 -13.81
CA TRP A 112 -25.61 29.58 -14.86
C TRP A 112 -25.44 30.24 -16.20
N VAL A 113 -25.02 29.46 -17.19
CA VAL A 113 -24.86 29.86 -18.59
C VAL A 113 -26.01 29.27 -19.39
N SER A 114 -26.73 30.12 -20.13
CA SER A 114 -27.82 29.68 -21.00
C SER A 114 -27.27 28.84 -22.15
N GLY A 115 -27.84 27.66 -22.35
CA GLY A 115 -27.45 26.73 -23.41
C GLY A 115 -28.20 26.92 -24.74
N GLN A 116 -29.17 27.83 -24.79
CA GLN A 116 -29.99 28.07 -26.00
C GLN A 116 -30.47 29.53 -26.07
N ASP A 117 -30.87 29.95 -27.27
CA ASP A 117 -31.54 31.24 -27.48
C ASP A 117 -32.98 31.21 -26.95
N ASN A 118 -33.51 32.40 -26.64
CA ASN A 118 -34.88 32.57 -26.15
C ASN A 118 -35.19 31.69 -24.92
N ASN A 119 -34.21 31.52 -24.03
CA ASN A 119 -34.33 30.64 -22.89
C ASN A 119 -35.23 31.25 -21.79
N LEU A 120 -36.43 30.70 -21.68
CA LEU A 120 -37.44 31.07 -20.68
C LEU A 120 -37.42 30.14 -19.45
N SER A 121 -36.64 29.06 -19.49
CA SER A 121 -36.61 28.07 -18.40
C SER A 121 -35.83 28.59 -17.19
N THR A 122 -36.22 28.18 -16.00
CA THR A 122 -35.51 28.55 -14.77
C THR A 122 -34.21 27.74 -14.64
N PRO A 123 -33.06 28.38 -14.37
CA PRO A 123 -31.79 27.67 -14.14
C PRO A 123 -31.88 26.66 -13.00
N GLY A 124 -31.28 25.48 -13.18
CA GLY A 124 -31.26 24.41 -12.18
C GLY A 124 -32.50 23.52 -12.14
N ALA A 125 -33.57 23.84 -12.89
CA ALA A 125 -34.69 22.92 -13.07
C ALA A 125 -34.31 21.70 -13.93
N GLN A 126 -34.94 20.56 -13.69
CA GLN A 126 -34.67 19.34 -14.46
C GLN A 126 -34.99 19.57 -15.95
N GLY A 127 -34.02 19.28 -16.82
CA GLY A 127 -34.16 19.47 -18.27
C GLY A 127 -34.08 20.92 -18.74
N ALA A 128 -33.82 21.88 -17.85
CA ALA A 128 -33.60 23.26 -18.23
C ALA A 128 -32.29 23.40 -19.00
N ALA A 129 -32.28 24.22 -20.05
CA ALA A 129 -31.12 24.45 -20.91
C ALA A 129 -30.12 25.41 -20.25
N TRP A 130 -29.64 25.07 -19.06
CA TRP A 130 -28.68 25.84 -18.28
C TRP A 130 -27.55 24.96 -17.79
N THR A 131 -26.33 25.42 -17.97
CA THR A 131 -25.12 24.75 -17.47
C THR A 131 -24.50 25.60 -16.38
N ASN A 132 -24.12 25.01 -15.25
CA ASN A 132 -23.39 25.73 -14.22
C ASN A 132 -22.06 26.26 -14.82
N LEU A 133 -21.73 27.53 -14.59
CA LEU A 133 -20.53 28.18 -15.14
C LEU A 133 -19.24 27.46 -14.73
N PHE A 134 -19.23 26.83 -13.55
CA PHE A 134 -18.11 26.08 -13.02
C PHE A 134 -18.27 24.57 -13.20
N ASN A 135 -19.21 24.13 -14.04
CA ASN A 135 -19.39 22.72 -14.34
C ASN A 135 -18.09 22.12 -14.91
N GLY A 136 -17.69 20.96 -14.41
CA GLY A 136 -16.43 20.30 -14.79
C GLY A 136 -15.19 20.83 -14.06
N LEU A 137 -15.29 21.90 -13.26
CA LEU A 137 -14.22 22.31 -12.36
C LEU A 137 -14.34 21.58 -11.02
N LEU A 138 -13.22 21.10 -10.51
CA LEU A 138 -13.15 20.53 -9.17
C LEU A 138 -13.10 21.66 -8.14
N THR A 139 -13.95 21.59 -7.13
CA THR A 139 -13.79 22.46 -5.95
C THR A 139 -12.50 22.10 -5.20
N SER A 140 -11.94 23.04 -4.45
CA SER A 140 -10.78 22.78 -3.58
C SER A 140 -11.03 21.62 -2.61
N ALA A 141 -12.26 21.49 -2.11
CA ALA A 141 -12.69 20.38 -1.26
C ALA A 141 -12.68 19.03 -2.00
N GLN A 142 -13.20 18.98 -3.23
CA GLN A 142 -13.19 17.76 -4.06
C GLN A 142 -11.78 17.38 -4.52
N ALA A 143 -10.96 18.37 -4.88
CA ALA A 143 -9.56 18.17 -5.25
C ALA A 143 -8.75 17.58 -4.09
N ALA A 144 -8.96 18.06 -2.86
CA ALA A 144 -8.32 17.53 -1.66
C ALA A 144 -8.68 16.08 -1.34
N GLN A 145 -9.83 15.58 -1.83
CA GLN A 145 -10.25 14.19 -1.68
C GLN A 145 -9.74 13.28 -2.80
N SER A 146 -9.44 13.84 -3.98
CA SER A 146 -9.21 13.05 -5.21
C SER A 146 -7.77 13.09 -5.72
N PHE A 147 -6.95 14.07 -5.32
CA PHE A 147 -5.60 14.29 -5.83
C PHE A 147 -4.57 14.53 -4.72
N PHE A 148 -3.35 14.04 -4.93
CA PHE A 148 -2.22 14.28 -4.04
C PHE A 148 -1.56 15.63 -4.35
N PRO A 149 -1.27 16.50 -3.35
CA PRO A 149 -0.46 17.69 -3.59
C PRO A 149 0.99 17.29 -3.90
N LEU A 150 1.57 17.90 -4.94
CA LEU A 150 2.96 17.67 -5.36
C LEU A 150 4.00 18.09 -4.30
N THR A 151 3.58 18.94 -3.36
CA THR A 151 4.34 19.44 -2.23
C THR A 151 3.69 18.85 -0.98
N GLY A 152 4.38 17.95 -0.28
CA GLY A 152 3.84 17.03 0.73
C GLY A 152 2.67 17.52 1.60
N GLY A 153 1.74 16.61 1.91
CA GLY A 153 0.55 16.84 2.74
C GLY A 153 0.14 15.60 3.54
N LYS A 154 -0.67 15.80 4.59
CA LYS A 154 -1.23 14.72 5.44
C LYS A 154 -2.49 14.12 4.79
N ILE A 155 -2.63 12.80 4.79
CA ILE A 155 -3.83 12.10 4.31
C ILE A 155 -4.71 11.74 5.52
N SER A 156 -6.01 12.10 5.45
CA SER A 156 -7.05 11.59 6.35
C SER A 156 -7.99 10.68 5.56
N ASN A 157 -8.24 9.46 6.08
CA ASN A 157 -8.94 8.33 5.44
C ASN A 157 -8.23 7.58 4.28
N GLY A 158 -6.90 7.73 4.19
CA GLY A 158 -6.00 6.88 3.38
C GLY A 158 -4.52 6.98 3.80
N TYR A 159 -4.32 7.44 5.04
CA TYR A 159 -3.15 7.50 5.94
C TYR A 159 -1.70 7.35 5.41
N TYR A 160 -0.93 8.44 5.58
CA TYR A 160 0.42 8.40 6.15
C TYR A 160 0.28 8.69 7.64
N ASP A 161 0.71 7.76 8.50
CA ASP A 161 0.85 8.10 9.93
C ASP A 161 2.26 8.65 10.16
N SER A 162 2.22 9.78 10.85
CA SER A 162 3.27 10.62 11.36
C SER A 162 4.50 9.89 11.93
N THR A 163 5.62 10.62 11.91
CA THR A 163 6.64 10.50 12.95
C THR A 163 6.03 10.88 14.31
N GLY A 164 5.31 9.95 14.95
CA GLY A 164 5.07 10.00 16.40
C GLY A 164 6.21 9.31 17.15
N THR A 165 6.13 9.18 18.47
CA THR A 165 7.00 8.25 19.24
C THR A 165 6.14 7.14 19.86
N TRP A 166 6.52 5.86 19.69
CA TRP A 166 6.02 4.75 20.52
C TRP A 166 7.10 4.43 21.55
N GLY A 167 6.71 4.32 22.82
CA GLY A 167 7.66 4.33 23.95
C GLY A 167 7.86 5.75 24.46
N GLY A 168 7.80 5.91 25.78
CA GLY A 168 7.75 7.22 26.41
C GLY A 168 8.86 8.14 25.94
N SER A 169 8.52 9.39 25.63
CA SER A 169 9.54 10.44 25.60
C SER A 169 10.30 10.39 26.92
N GLY A 170 11.63 10.29 26.87
CA GLY A 170 12.46 10.56 28.03
C GLY A 170 12.08 11.90 28.67
N SER A 171 12.46 12.10 29.93
CA SER A 171 12.30 13.38 30.63
C SER A 171 12.82 14.51 29.74
N ASN A 172 11.91 15.34 29.18
CA ASN A 172 12.12 16.48 28.26
C ASN A 172 11.72 16.33 26.78
N GLY A 173 11.05 15.23 26.37
CA GLY A 173 10.49 15.18 25.01
C GLY A 173 11.50 14.83 23.90
N ALA A 174 12.77 14.58 24.26
CA ALA A 174 13.79 14.05 23.35
C ALA A 174 13.87 12.52 23.47
N PRO A 175 14.08 11.80 22.34
CA PRO A 175 14.30 10.35 22.38
C PRO A 175 15.61 10.02 23.12
N GLN A 176 15.61 8.91 23.85
CA GLN A 176 16.73 8.32 24.56
C GLN A 176 17.23 7.07 23.84
N ALA A 177 18.48 6.66 24.11
CA ALA A 177 19.06 5.47 23.49
C ALA A 177 18.18 4.23 23.73
N GLY A 178 17.72 3.59 22.66
CA GLY A 178 16.80 2.45 22.69
C GLY A 178 15.32 2.80 22.56
N ASP A 179 14.95 4.08 22.56
CA ASP A 179 13.61 4.50 22.13
C ASP A 179 13.44 4.17 20.65
N ILE A 180 12.23 3.76 20.26
CA ILE A 180 11.93 3.40 18.88
C ILE A 180 10.87 4.34 18.30
N PRO A 181 11.25 5.60 17.98
CA PRO A 181 10.35 6.57 17.37
C PRO A 181 9.69 6.01 16.10
N TRP A 182 8.48 6.49 15.78
CA TRP A 182 7.81 6.12 14.55
C TRP A 182 8.58 6.73 13.37
N GLY A 183 8.92 5.89 12.41
CA GLY A 183 9.35 6.31 11.09
C GLY A 183 8.23 6.19 10.07
N PRO A 184 8.52 6.36 8.78
CA PRO A 184 7.50 6.29 7.74
C PRO A 184 6.86 4.90 7.70
N GLN A 185 5.53 4.88 7.66
CA GLN A 185 4.73 3.66 7.68
C GLN A 185 3.61 3.67 6.64
N PHE A 186 3.34 2.48 6.10
CA PHE A 186 2.25 2.17 5.20
C PHE A 186 1.27 1.28 5.94
N ILE A 187 0.04 1.75 6.10
CA ILE A 187 -0.99 1.08 6.92
C ILE A 187 -2.12 0.62 6.01
N SER A 188 -2.43 -0.68 6.04
CA SER A 188 -3.60 -1.25 5.41
C SER A 188 -4.55 -1.78 6.48
N ARG A 189 -5.85 -1.50 6.33
CA ARG A 189 -6.88 -2.11 7.18
C ARG A 189 -7.30 -3.43 6.54
N LEU A 190 -7.12 -4.53 7.27
CA LEU A 190 -7.55 -5.84 6.80
C LEU A 190 -9.09 -5.93 6.93
N GLY A 191 -9.77 -6.23 5.82
CA GLY A 191 -11.23 -6.16 5.71
C GLY A 191 -11.98 -7.05 6.72
N TYR A 192 -13.23 -6.65 7.02
CA TYR A 192 -14.19 -7.22 8.00
C TYR A 192 -13.88 -7.07 9.50
N SER A 193 -12.68 -6.67 9.91
CA SER A 193 -12.37 -6.38 11.31
C SER A 193 -12.00 -4.92 11.54
N ALA A 194 -12.63 -4.29 12.53
CA ALA A 194 -12.28 -2.93 12.95
C ALA A 194 -10.93 -2.85 13.68
N THR A 195 -10.46 -3.98 14.23
CA THR A 195 -9.26 -4.06 15.08
C THR A 195 -8.01 -4.51 14.33
N MET A 196 -8.18 -5.26 13.23
CA MET A 196 -7.05 -5.81 12.45
C MET A 196 -6.44 -4.78 11.48
N LYS A 197 -5.12 -4.66 11.55
CA LYS A 197 -4.27 -3.72 10.79
C LYS A 197 -3.02 -4.45 10.31
N ALA A 198 -2.54 -4.08 9.13
CA ALA A 198 -1.26 -4.52 8.59
C ALA A 198 -0.39 -3.30 8.28
N LEU A 199 0.84 -3.30 8.80
CA LEU A 199 1.77 -2.19 8.69
C LEU A 199 3.06 -2.67 8.05
N PHE A 200 3.62 -1.83 7.18
CA PHE A 200 5.02 -1.87 6.79
C PHE A 200 5.66 -0.56 7.23
N CYS A 201 6.74 -0.63 8.02
CA CYS A 201 7.36 0.54 8.60
C CYS A 201 8.89 0.48 8.52
N LEU A 202 9.51 1.65 8.35
CA LEU A 202 10.95 1.86 8.56
C LEU A 202 11.11 2.51 9.94
N ARG A 203 12.04 2.02 10.75
CA ARG A 203 12.25 2.41 12.14
C ARG A 203 13.74 2.62 12.42
N ASP A 204 14.00 3.43 13.42
CA ASP A 204 15.30 3.60 14.02
C ASP A 204 15.14 3.40 15.53
N ALA A 205 15.90 2.47 16.11
CA ALA A 205 16.11 2.42 17.54
C ALA A 205 17.18 3.47 17.84
N PHE A 206 16.76 4.59 18.43
CA PHE A 206 17.57 5.80 18.59
C PHE A 206 18.95 5.46 19.18
N GLU A 207 19.99 5.92 18.48
CA GLU A 207 21.41 5.68 18.80
C GLU A 207 21.85 4.20 18.85
N GLN A 208 21.04 3.26 18.33
CA GLN A 208 21.36 1.83 18.31
C GLN A 208 21.40 1.25 16.90
N TYR A 209 20.26 1.14 16.22
CA TYR A 209 20.16 0.46 14.92
C TYR A 209 18.89 0.82 14.14
N ALA A 210 19.03 0.89 12.81
CA ALA A 210 17.90 0.98 11.90
C ALA A 210 17.34 -0.41 11.55
N PHE A 211 16.02 -0.48 11.34
CA PHE A 211 15.36 -1.70 10.89
C PHE A 211 14.09 -1.40 10.08
N ALA A 212 13.71 -2.32 9.20
CA ALA A 212 12.37 -2.36 8.63
C ALA A 212 11.53 -3.36 9.41
N SER A 213 10.21 -3.19 9.45
CA SER A 213 9.34 -4.16 10.09
C SER A 213 8.00 -4.30 9.40
N VAL A 214 7.47 -5.51 9.48
CA VAL A 214 6.07 -5.81 9.15
C VAL A 214 5.35 -6.03 10.47
N GLN A 215 4.18 -5.42 10.65
CA GLN A 215 3.38 -5.60 11.86
C GLN A 215 1.94 -5.97 11.51
N LEU A 216 1.34 -6.83 12.32
CA LEU A 216 -0.05 -7.27 12.19
C LEU A 216 -0.73 -7.21 13.55
N THR A 217 -1.98 -6.76 13.60
CA THR A 217 -2.83 -7.00 14.78
C THR A 217 -3.67 -8.25 14.60
N ASP A 218 -3.77 -9.06 15.66
CA ASP A 218 -4.71 -10.18 15.73
C ASP A 218 -6.15 -9.71 15.97
N ALA A 219 -7.10 -10.66 16.03
CA ALA A 219 -8.51 -10.37 16.25
C ALA A 219 -8.78 -9.68 17.60
N ALA A 220 -7.94 -9.93 18.62
CA ALA A 220 -8.02 -9.30 19.94
C ALA A 220 -7.34 -7.93 19.98
N GLY A 221 -6.65 -7.53 18.90
CA GLY A 221 -5.89 -6.28 18.81
C GLY A 221 -4.45 -6.37 19.33
N GLY A 222 -3.96 -7.58 19.62
CA GLY A 222 -2.56 -7.83 19.98
C GLY A 222 -1.64 -7.63 18.79
N TRP A 223 -0.51 -6.95 18.99
CA TRP A 223 0.46 -6.64 17.95
C TRP A 223 1.51 -7.75 17.80
N HIS A 224 1.80 -8.10 16.56
CA HIS A 224 2.83 -9.04 16.17
C HIS A 224 3.79 -8.34 15.21
N GLU A 225 5.08 -8.29 15.54
CA GLU A 225 6.10 -7.57 14.77
C GLU A 225 7.20 -8.52 14.27
N TRP A 226 7.49 -8.41 12.98
CA TRP A 226 8.68 -8.99 12.37
C TRP A 226 9.66 -7.86 12.06
N GLN A 227 10.86 -7.89 12.63
CA GLN A 227 11.88 -6.87 12.42
C GLN A 227 12.99 -7.40 11.52
N PHE A 228 13.26 -6.71 10.42
CA PHE A 228 14.37 -6.93 9.50
C PHE A 228 15.47 -5.93 9.82
N ARG A 229 16.49 -6.37 10.54
CA ARG A 229 17.54 -5.48 11.08
C ARG A 229 18.70 -5.33 10.11
N GLN A 230 19.43 -4.22 10.26
CA GLN A 230 20.63 -3.93 9.46
C GLN A 230 21.73 -5.00 9.61
N ASP A 231 21.77 -5.72 10.73
CA ASP A 231 22.68 -6.84 10.94
C ASP A 231 22.26 -8.12 10.19
N GLY A 232 21.23 -8.06 9.33
CA GLY A 232 20.73 -9.18 8.55
C GLY A 232 19.77 -10.10 9.31
N SER A 233 19.67 -9.95 10.63
CA SER A 233 18.77 -10.76 11.46
C SER A 233 17.30 -10.38 11.24
N ILE A 234 16.45 -11.39 11.38
CA ILE A 234 15.00 -11.23 11.41
C ILE A 234 14.51 -11.61 12.80
N HIS A 235 13.96 -10.65 13.54
CA HIS A 235 13.34 -10.88 14.83
C HIS A 235 11.85 -11.18 14.64
N MET A 236 11.38 -12.22 15.30
CA MET A 236 10.02 -12.74 15.23
C MET A 236 9.16 -12.17 16.38
N PRO A 237 7.81 -12.21 16.26
CA PRO A 237 6.90 -11.71 17.29
C PRO A 237 7.04 -12.40 18.66
N ASP A 238 7.49 -13.65 18.68
CA ASP A 238 7.74 -14.44 19.89
C ASP A 238 9.12 -14.17 20.53
N GLY A 239 9.89 -13.23 19.96
CA GLY A 239 11.25 -12.91 20.38
C GLY A 239 12.33 -13.81 19.79
N ALA A 240 11.99 -14.81 18.97
CA ALA A 240 12.98 -15.62 18.29
C ALA A 240 13.75 -14.79 17.25
N VAL A 241 15.02 -15.12 17.04
CA VAL A 241 15.88 -14.46 16.04
C VAL A 241 16.30 -15.47 15.00
N VAL A 242 16.02 -15.20 13.72
CA VAL A 242 16.46 -16.00 12.58
C VAL A 242 17.41 -15.20 11.68
N ALA A 243 18.13 -15.88 10.79
CA ALA A 243 19.01 -15.27 9.78
C ALA A 243 20.08 -14.31 10.35
N THR A 244 20.74 -14.64 11.46
CA THR A 244 21.81 -13.80 12.02
C THR A 244 23.12 -13.91 11.22
N GLN A 245 23.98 -12.88 11.27
CA GLN A 245 25.30 -12.91 10.64
C GLN A 245 26.23 -14.03 11.16
N GLY A 246 25.94 -14.59 12.33
CA GLY A 246 26.70 -15.71 12.90
C GLY A 246 26.41 -17.07 12.26
N TRP A 247 25.58 -17.14 11.22
CA TRP A 247 25.20 -18.38 10.55
C TRP A 247 26.33 -18.80 9.63
N ALA A 248 26.97 -19.93 9.97
CA ALA A 248 28.24 -20.32 9.41
C ALA A 248 28.19 -20.50 7.89
N ASN A 249 29.19 -19.94 7.20
CA ASN A 249 29.50 -20.19 5.78
C ASN A 249 28.35 -19.97 4.79
N GLY A 250 27.46 -19.01 5.02
CA GLY A 250 26.46 -18.60 4.01
C GLY A 250 25.37 -19.64 3.74
N VAL A 251 25.15 -20.60 4.64
CA VAL A 251 24.06 -21.59 4.54
C VAL A 251 23.21 -21.53 5.80
N PHE A 252 21.89 -21.64 5.62
CA PHE A 252 20.90 -21.63 6.68
C PHE A 252 21.05 -22.87 7.59
N GLN A 253 21.88 -22.81 8.64
CA GLN A 253 21.99 -23.88 9.64
C GLN A 253 22.01 -23.34 11.08
N PRO A 254 21.40 -24.06 12.06
CA PRO A 254 21.39 -23.65 13.46
C PRO A 254 22.81 -23.57 14.02
N ALA A 255 23.17 -22.46 14.66
CA ALA A 255 24.47 -22.31 15.31
C ALA A 255 24.65 -23.37 16.43
N GLY A 256 25.74 -24.13 16.37
CA GLY A 256 26.19 -25.01 17.47
C GLY A 256 25.53 -26.39 17.56
N SER A 257 24.62 -26.77 16.65
CA SER A 257 23.98 -28.10 16.64
C SER A 257 24.08 -28.81 15.29
N TYR A 258 25.22 -28.69 14.60
CA TYR A 258 25.45 -29.36 13.33
C TYR A 258 26.84 -29.98 13.25
N VAL A 259 26.97 -31.02 12.42
CA VAL A 259 28.25 -31.63 12.05
C VAL A 259 28.71 -30.96 10.76
N GLY A 260 29.88 -30.31 10.76
CA GLY A 260 30.42 -29.67 9.56
C GLY A 260 30.62 -30.68 8.42
N LEU A 261 30.43 -30.25 7.17
CA LEU A 261 30.51 -31.12 5.98
C LEU A 261 31.78 -31.97 5.92
N GLY A 262 32.95 -31.37 6.24
CA GLY A 262 34.22 -32.10 6.26
C GLY A 262 34.24 -33.20 7.32
N THR A 263 33.71 -32.93 8.52
CA THR A 263 33.57 -33.92 9.60
C THR A 263 32.57 -35.00 9.20
N TYR A 264 31.43 -34.63 8.61
CA TYR A 264 30.42 -35.58 8.13
C TYR A 264 31.04 -36.53 7.09
N GLN A 265 31.70 -35.99 6.06
CA GLN A 265 32.35 -36.82 5.04
C GLN A 265 33.43 -37.72 5.65
N ALA A 266 34.27 -37.21 6.57
CA ALA A 266 35.30 -38.01 7.24
C ALA A 266 34.74 -39.10 8.17
N ASP A 267 33.57 -38.88 8.77
CA ASP A 267 32.93 -39.84 9.67
C ASP A 267 32.35 -41.02 8.90
N PHE A 268 31.79 -40.81 7.71
CA PHE A 268 31.19 -41.89 6.91
C PHE A 268 32.12 -42.46 5.83
N ALA A 269 33.23 -41.81 5.49
CA ALA A 269 34.13 -42.27 4.44
C ALA A 269 34.80 -43.60 4.80
N THR A 270 34.82 -44.52 3.83
CA THR A 270 35.54 -45.80 3.85
C THR A 270 35.90 -46.19 2.43
N GLN A 271 37.07 -46.81 2.24
CA GLN A 271 37.49 -47.35 0.94
C GLN A 271 37.20 -48.87 0.82
N ASP A 272 36.79 -49.50 1.92
CA ASP A 272 36.45 -50.92 1.97
C ASP A 272 34.93 -51.09 2.01
N GLY A 273 34.36 -51.75 0.99
CA GLY A 273 32.92 -52.00 0.88
C GLY A 273 32.36 -52.95 1.96
N ARG A 274 33.23 -53.59 2.75
CA ARG A 274 32.84 -54.43 3.90
C ARG A 274 32.67 -53.64 5.18
N VAL A 275 33.08 -52.36 5.20
CA VAL A 275 33.07 -51.49 6.37
C VAL A 275 32.03 -50.39 6.17
N ILE A 276 31.18 -50.18 7.17
CA ILE A 276 30.23 -49.08 7.23
C ILE A 276 30.56 -48.29 8.49
N ASN A 277 31.15 -47.10 8.33
CA ASN A 277 31.34 -46.20 9.46
C ASN A 277 30.00 -45.55 9.83
N LEU A 278 29.75 -45.41 11.13
CA LEU A 278 28.52 -44.89 11.71
C LEU A 278 28.80 -43.56 12.44
N PRO A 279 27.76 -42.76 12.70
CA PRO A 279 27.93 -41.57 13.53
C PRO A 279 28.38 -41.97 14.95
N TYR A 280 28.97 -41.01 15.67
CA TYR A 280 29.43 -41.19 17.06
C TYR A 280 30.56 -42.21 17.25
N GLY A 281 31.44 -42.36 16.25
CA GLY A 281 32.66 -43.16 16.38
C GLY A 281 32.38 -44.67 16.47
N GLN A 282 31.36 -45.16 15.76
CA GLN A 282 31.07 -46.59 15.64
C GLN A 282 31.33 -47.07 14.22
N ARG A 283 31.51 -48.37 14.03
CA ARG A 283 31.51 -49.01 12.71
C ARG A 283 30.88 -50.39 12.74
N ILE A 284 30.35 -50.77 11.59
CA ILE A 284 29.90 -52.13 11.28
C ILE A 284 30.85 -52.70 10.25
N GLN A 285 31.27 -53.95 10.43
CA GLN A 285 32.02 -54.71 9.44
C GLN A 285 31.23 -55.97 9.11
N SER A 286 30.92 -56.17 7.83
CA SER A 286 30.17 -57.34 7.35
C SER A 286 30.92 -57.98 6.18
N PHE A 287 31.33 -59.24 6.35
CA PHE A 287 32.15 -59.95 5.38
C PHE A 287 32.00 -61.46 5.53
N SER A 288 32.39 -62.21 4.50
CA SER A 288 32.51 -63.67 4.56
C SER A 288 33.97 -64.09 4.54
N VAL A 289 34.32 -65.15 5.26
CA VAL A 289 35.67 -65.75 5.27
C VAL A 289 35.55 -67.27 5.29
N SER A 290 36.46 -67.96 4.60
CA SER A 290 36.56 -69.42 4.67
C SER A 290 37.62 -69.80 5.69
N ILE A 291 37.27 -70.62 6.69
CA ILE A 291 38.15 -70.99 7.80
C ILE A 291 38.22 -72.50 8.02
N GLN A 292 39.36 -72.96 8.53
CA GLN A 292 39.54 -74.27 9.17
C GLN A 292 39.10 -74.25 10.64
N ASP A 293 38.90 -75.44 11.22
CA ASP A 293 38.57 -75.57 12.64
C ASP A 293 39.73 -75.05 13.50
N GLY A 294 39.43 -74.17 14.46
CA GLY A 294 40.42 -73.50 15.30
C GLY A 294 41.18 -72.36 14.61
N GLU A 295 40.88 -72.02 13.36
CA GLU A 295 41.53 -70.91 12.65
C GLU A 295 41.06 -69.55 13.18
N SER A 296 41.94 -68.55 13.08
CA SER A 296 41.64 -67.16 13.44
C SER A 296 40.87 -66.43 12.35
N ILE A 297 39.99 -65.49 12.74
CA ILE A 297 39.30 -64.57 11.83
C ILE A 297 39.87 -63.17 12.05
N THR A 298 40.35 -62.51 10.98
CA THR A 298 40.81 -61.10 11.02
C THR A 298 39.72 -60.18 10.48
N PHE A 299 39.44 -59.08 11.18
CA PHE A 299 38.51 -58.06 10.70
C PHE A 299 39.14 -57.23 9.56
N PRO A 300 38.34 -56.81 8.55
CA PRO A 300 38.80 -55.93 7.47
C PRO A 300 39.57 -54.69 7.94
N GLN A 301 39.12 -54.10 9.04
CA GLN A 301 39.79 -53.00 9.73
C GLN A 301 39.78 -53.25 11.24
N ALA A 302 40.85 -52.88 11.94
CA ALA A 302 40.83 -52.92 13.40
C ALA A 302 39.78 -51.95 13.96
N PHE A 303 39.06 -52.38 14.98
CA PHE A 303 38.28 -51.49 15.84
C PHE A 303 39.22 -50.73 16.79
N ALA A 304 38.82 -49.57 17.30
CA ALA A 304 39.60 -48.85 18.32
C ALA A 304 39.59 -49.55 19.70
N GLY A 305 38.70 -50.53 19.89
CA GLY A 305 38.55 -51.34 21.09
C GLY A 305 37.87 -52.67 20.77
N VAL A 306 37.55 -53.46 21.79
CA VAL A 306 36.83 -54.73 21.60
C VAL A 306 35.44 -54.44 20.99
N PRO A 307 35.02 -55.16 19.93
CA PRO A 307 33.69 -55.00 19.36
C PRO A 307 32.60 -55.24 20.40
N THR A 308 31.55 -54.42 20.39
CA THR A 308 30.40 -54.56 21.29
C THR A 308 29.51 -55.73 20.90
N SER A 309 29.52 -56.12 19.63
CA SER A 309 28.78 -57.28 19.13
C SER A 309 29.56 -57.95 18.01
N VAL A 310 29.62 -59.28 18.04
CA VAL A 310 30.16 -60.11 16.97
C VAL A 310 29.18 -61.25 16.74
N GLN A 311 28.68 -61.36 15.52
CA GLN A 311 27.81 -62.42 15.09
C GLN A 311 28.50 -63.22 13.99
N LEU A 312 28.59 -64.54 14.21
CA LEU A 312 29.07 -65.51 13.24
C LEU A 312 27.87 -66.32 12.75
N GLN A 313 27.68 -66.36 11.43
CA GLN A 313 26.66 -67.16 10.78
C GLN A 313 27.34 -68.09 9.78
N CYS A 314 26.83 -69.30 9.63
CA CYS A 314 27.28 -70.21 8.59
C CYS A 314 26.08 -70.85 7.91
N MET A 315 26.28 -71.38 6.71
CA MET A 315 25.19 -71.93 5.90
C MET A 315 24.82 -73.35 6.36
N GLN A 316 23.51 -73.63 6.37
CA GLN A 316 22.97 -74.95 6.64
C GLN A 316 23.09 -75.83 5.38
N TYR A 317 23.55 -77.07 5.54
CA TYR A 317 23.52 -78.10 4.49
C TYR A 317 22.91 -79.39 5.06
N GLU A 318 21.97 -79.99 4.33
CA GLU A 318 21.34 -81.29 4.66
C GLU A 318 20.90 -81.46 6.13
N GLN A 319 20.05 -80.55 6.63
CA GLN A 319 19.42 -80.60 7.96
C GLN A 319 20.38 -80.48 9.17
N ARG A 320 21.68 -80.23 8.97
CA ARG A 320 22.64 -80.03 10.07
C ARG A 320 22.94 -78.54 10.27
N MET A 321 22.81 -78.07 11.50
CA MET A 321 23.25 -76.73 11.88
C MET A 321 24.72 -76.78 12.23
N THR A 322 25.55 -76.14 11.41
CA THR A 322 26.93 -75.82 11.76
C THR A 322 26.92 -74.59 12.66
N LEU A 323 27.77 -74.55 13.67
CA LEU A 323 27.97 -73.43 14.57
C LEU A 323 29.44 -73.04 14.49
N ALA A 324 29.69 -71.78 14.19
CA ALA A 324 31.00 -71.16 14.33
C ALA A 324 31.00 -70.41 15.67
N MET A 325 31.79 -70.88 16.63
CA MET A 325 31.85 -70.30 17.97
C MET A 325 33.24 -69.74 18.26
N PRO A 326 33.36 -68.50 18.77
CA PRO A 326 34.64 -68.00 19.26
C PRO A 326 35.12 -68.89 20.43
N GLU A 327 36.27 -69.54 20.27
CA GLU A 327 36.93 -70.25 21.38
C GLU A 327 37.74 -69.28 22.25
N GLN A 328 38.02 -68.09 21.71
CA GLN A 328 38.66 -66.98 22.40
C GLN A 328 37.80 -65.74 22.28
N ALA A 329 37.88 -64.86 23.28
CA ALA A 329 37.20 -63.57 23.26
C ALA A 329 37.66 -62.75 22.03
N PRO A 330 36.74 -62.11 21.30
CA PRO A 330 37.10 -61.18 20.24
C PRO A 330 38.02 -60.07 20.75
N THR A 331 38.93 -59.66 19.90
CA THR A 331 39.84 -58.52 20.11
C THR A 331 39.53 -57.42 19.10
N ALA A 332 40.21 -56.28 19.19
CA ALA A 332 40.07 -55.19 18.23
C ALA A 332 40.35 -55.59 16.77
N THR A 333 41.21 -56.59 16.54
CA THR A 333 41.68 -56.99 15.21
C THR A 333 40.98 -58.23 14.66
N GLY A 334 40.27 -58.99 15.50
CA GLY A 334 39.68 -60.26 15.08
C GLY A 334 39.37 -61.21 16.23
N ILE A 335 39.12 -62.47 15.87
CA ILE A 335 38.86 -63.58 16.78
C ILE A 335 40.04 -64.55 16.68
N GLY A 336 40.70 -64.83 17.81
CA GLY A 336 41.96 -65.59 17.82
C GLY A 336 41.82 -67.07 17.44
N ALA A 337 40.68 -67.68 17.71
CA ALA A 337 40.34 -69.04 17.28
C ALA A 337 38.82 -69.20 17.20
N VAL A 338 38.33 -69.83 16.14
CA VAL A 338 36.92 -70.14 15.94
C VAL A 338 36.76 -71.65 15.77
N GLY A 339 36.07 -72.27 16.72
CA GLY A 339 35.71 -73.67 16.67
C GLY A 339 34.50 -73.88 15.76
N VAL A 340 34.56 -74.91 14.93
CA VAL A 340 33.51 -75.25 13.96
C VAL A 340 32.93 -76.62 14.31
N ARG A 341 31.67 -76.65 14.75
CA ARG A 341 30.97 -77.88 15.16
C ARG A 341 29.61 -78.00 14.48
N TYR A 342 29.10 -79.21 14.29
CA TYR A 342 27.69 -79.42 13.97
C TYR A 342 26.94 -79.97 15.19
N VAL A 343 25.65 -79.66 15.29
CA VAL A 343 24.73 -80.28 16.27
C VAL A 343 23.95 -81.38 15.57
N VAL A 344 24.10 -82.63 16.02
CA VAL A 344 23.22 -83.75 15.65
C VAL A 344 22.69 -84.37 16.94
N ASP A 345 21.37 -84.31 17.14
CA ASP A 345 20.61 -85.06 18.15
C ASP A 345 21.31 -85.19 19.54
N ASP A 346 21.79 -84.06 20.09
CA ASP A 346 22.53 -83.90 21.37
C ASP A 346 24.06 -84.16 21.41
N HIS A 347 24.75 -84.39 20.28
CA HIS A 347 26.21 -84.60 20.28
C HIS A 347 26.99 -83.68 19.32
N ASP A 348 28.12 -83.15 19.81
CA ASP A 348 29.10 -82.40 19.02
C ASP A 348 29.93 -83.37 18.15
N GLY A 349 29.98 -83.12 16.84
CA GLY A 349 30.83 -83.86 15.91
C GLY A 349 31.74 -82.95 15.07
N ALA A 350 32.90 -83.47 14.69
CA ALA A 350 33.89 -82.74 13.88
C ALA A 350 33.40 -82.50 12.45
N VAL A 351 33.52 -81.26 11.97
CA VAL A 351 33.10 -80.83 10.63
C VAL A 351 34.25 -80.97 9.64
N SER A 352 33.95 -81.32 8.38
CA SER A 352 34.92 -81.21 7.27
C SER A 352 35.12 -79.74 6.91
N THR A 353 36.23 -79.14 7.35
CA THR A 353 36.61 -77.76 7.02
C THR A 353 37.49 -77.71 5.75
N PRO A 354 37.54 -76.61 4.99
CA PRO A 354 37.08 -75.26 5.32
C PRO A 354 35.57 -75.02 5.17
N ILE A 355 35.01 -74.14 6.00
CA ILE A 355 33.64 -73.64 5.86
C ILE A 355 33.61 -72.13 5.64
N THR A 356 32.60 -71.62 4.95
CA THR A 356 32.36 -70.17 4.84
C THR A 356 31.54 -69.66 6.02
N VAL A 357 32.11 -68.71 6.75
CA VAL A 357 31.49 -67.99 7.86
C VAL A 357 31.22 -66.56 7.44
N TRP A 358 29.97 -66.12 7.62
CA TRP A 358 29.55 -64.73 7.52
C TRP A 358 29.70 -64.06 8.87
N VAL A 359 30.48 -62.99 8.91
CA VAL A 359 30.85 -62.25 10.11
C VAL A 359 30.21 -60.89 10.04
N THR A 360 29.46 -60.53 11.08
CA THR A 360 29.02 -59.15 11.31
C THR A 360 29.54 -58.70 12.67
N ALA A 361 30.38 -57.68 12.69
CA ALA A 361 30.95 -57.11 13.90
C ALA A 361 30.59 -55.63 14.02
N ILE A 362 30.21 -55.19 15.20
CA ILE A 362 29.86 -53.81 15.54
C ILE A 362 30.73 -53.36 16.70
N GLY A 363 31.31 -52.16 16.61
CA GLY A 363 32.21 -51.69 17.64
C GLY A 363 32.76 -50.29 17.39
N PRO A 364 33.58 -49.80 18.34
CA PRO A 364 34.17 -48.47 18.27
C PRO A 364 35.16 -48.34 17.10
N ARG A 365 35.05 -47.24 16.36
CA ARG A 365 35.90 -46.91 15.22
C ARG A 365 37.22 -46.27 15.65
#